data_AF-A0A7W0H3H6-F1
#
_entry.id   AF-A0A7W0H3H6-F1
#
_cell.length_a   1.000
_cell.length_b   1.000
_cell.length_c   1.000
_cell.angle_alpha   90.00
_cell.angle_beta   90.00
_cell.angle_gamma   90.00
#
_symmetry.space_group_name_H-M   'P 1'
#
loop_
_entity.id
_entity.type
_entity.pdbx_description
1 polymer ?
#
loop_
_entity_poly.entity_id
_entity_poly.type
_entity_poly.pdbx_seq_one_letter_code
_entity_poly.pdbx_strand_id
1 'polypeptide(L)'
;MDAIRDLTPQEVPVLVAMMAVRSVPALLRGRRLPLRGSLLDGFRRGGFVALREGPDELVFGGVGRFWQPSGGLRRVAPADFREFADPGWAKAAFNFAVERVGERTVLRTETRVATTDVQARRSFGRYWRVIHPGSALIRMAWLRAIRRRAERQRA
;
A
#
# COMPACT_ATOMS: atom_id res chain seq x y z
N MET A 1 17.70 0.52 -2.84
CA MET A 1 16.35 1.01 -3.20
C MET A 1 15.74 0.23 -4.35
N ASP A 2 16.54 -0.26 -5.30
CA ASP A 2 16.03 -0.95 -6.50
C ASP A 2 15.22 -2.20 -6.19
N ALA A 3 15.63 -2.96 -5.17
CA ALA A 3 14.85 -4.08 -4.65
C ALA A 3 13.41 -3.72 -4.21
N ILE A 4 13.16 -2.47 -3.82
CA ILE A 4 11.81 -1.97 -3.48
C ILE A 4 11.07 -1.56 -4.75
N ARG A 5 11.74 -0.82 -5.64
CA ARG A 5 11.15 -0.28 -6.87
C ARG A 5 10.71 -1.36 -7.84
N ASP A 6 11.47 -2.46 -7.90
CA ASP A 6 11.21 -3.56 -8.82
C ASP A 6 10.38 -4.69 -8.22
N LEU A 7 9.97 -4.57 -6.95
CA LEU A 7 9.22 -5.61 -6.26
C LEU A 7 7.95 -5.93 -7.05
N THR A 8 7.74 -7.20 -7.39
CA THR A 8 6.55 -7.62 -8.16
C THR A 8 5.45 -8.18 -7.26
N PRO A 9 4.16 -8.11 -7.67
CA PRO A 9 3.07 -8.74 -6.92
C PRO A 9 3.27 -10.25 -6.67
N GLN A 10 3.92 -10.95 -7.60
CA GLN A 10 4.22 -12.39 -7.52
C GLN A 10 5.17 -12.73 -6.36
N GLU A 11 6.06 -11.80 -6.00
CA GLU A 11 6.97 -11.96 -4.85
C GLU A 11 6.24 -11.79 -3.51
N VAL A 12 4.96 -11.40 -3.53
CA VAL A 12 4.11 -11.18 -2.35
C VAL A 12 2.77 -11.93 -2.50
N PRO A 13 2.74 -13.27 -2.46
CA PRO A 13 1.52 -14.06 -2.70
C PRO A 13 0.36 -13.73 -1.76
N VAL A 14 0.68 -13.38 -0.50
CA VAL A 14 -0.32 -12.98 0.51
C VAL A 14 -1.07 -11.72 0.08
N LEU A 15 -0.37 -10.74 -0.52
CA LEU A 15 -1.02 -9.54 -1.06
C LEU A 15 -1.99 -9.93 -2.18
N VAL A 16 -1.55 -10.78 -3.11
CA VAL A 16 -2.38 -11.22 -4.24
C VAL A 16 -3.62 -11.95 -3.74
N ALA A 17 -3.48 -12.87 -2.78
CA ALA A 17 -4.59 -13.60 -2.19
C ALA A 17 -5.59 -12.65 -1.51
N MET A 18 -5.12 -11.69 -0.73
CA MET A 18 -5.99 -10.71 -0.05
C MET A 18 -6.65 -9.74 -1.04
N MET A 19 -5.96 -9.33 -2.10
CA MET A 19 -6.57 -8.55 -3.18
C MET A 19 -7.64 -9.37 -3.92
N ALA A 20 -7.41 -10.67 -4.15
CA ALA A 20 -8.39 -11.55 -4.79
C ALA A 20 -9.65 -11.71 -3.93
N VAL A 21 -9.51 -11.95 -2.63
CA VAL A 21 -10.64 -12.00 -1.67
C VAL A 21 -11.45 -10.70 -1.72
N ARG A 22 -10.76 -9.55 -1.71
CA ARG A 22 -11.41 -8.23 -1.80
C ARG A 22 -12.08 -7.98 -3.16
N SER A 23 -11.58 -8.63 -4.21
CA SER A 23 -12.04 -8.47 -5.58
C SER A 23 -13.11 -9.47 -5.98
N VAL A 24 -13.50 -10.43 -5.14
CA VAL A 24 -14.57 -11.40 -5.46
C VAL A 24 -15.84 -10.70 -6.00
N PRO A 25 -16.34 -9.59 -5.42
CA PRO A 25 -17.49 -8.84 -5.97
C PRO A 25 -17.21 -8.08 -7.29
N ALA A 26 -15.94 -7.89 -7.66
CA ALA A 26 -15.51 -7.20 -8.88
C ALA A 26 -15.05 -8.18 -9.99
N LEU A 27 -14.56 -9.36 -9.61
CA LEU A 27 -14.20 -10.48 -10.49
C LEU A 27 -15.46 -11.10 -11.10
N LEU A 28 -16.56 -11.15 -10.34
CA LEU A 28 -17.90 -11.45 -10.87
C LEU A 28 -18.35 -10.44 -11.96
N ARG A 29 -17.69 -9.27 -12.04
CA ARG A 29 -17.91 -8.22 -13.05
C ARG A 29 -16.80 -8.16 -14.11
N GLY A 30 -15.97 -9.22 -14.24
CA GLY A 30 -14.98 -9.37 -15.32
C GLY A 30 -13.70 -8.55 -15.19
N ARG A 31 -13.43 -7.92 -14.04
CA ARG A 31 -12.27 -7.03 -13.86
C ARG A 31 -11.03 -7.81 -13.42
N ARG A 32 -9.97 -7.84 -14.24
CA ARG A 32 -8.70 -8.52 -13.94
C ARG A 32 -7.86 -7.73 -12.94
N LEU A 33 -7.21 -8.43 -12.00
CA LEU A 33 -6.19 -7.84 -11.12
C LEU A 33 -4.95 -7.48 -11.96
N PRO A 34 -4.44 -6.24 -11.91
CA PRO A 34 -3.25 -5.85 -12.65
C PRO A 34 -2.00 -6.40 -11.96
N LEU A 35 -1.72 -7.69 -12.18
CA LEU A 35 -0.56 -8.41 -11.62
C LEU A 35 0.73 -8.23 -12.46
N ARG A 36 0.76 -7.28 -13.41
CA ARG A 36 1.92 -7.04 -14.27
C ARG A 36 2.66 -5.75 -13.87
N GLY A 37 3.99 -5.79 -13.97
CA GLY A 37 4.88 -4.69 -13.61
C GLY A 37 5.22 -4.62 -12.12
N SER A 38 5.84 -3.53 -11.70
CA SER A 38 6.18 -3.33 -10.29
C SER A 38 4.93 -3.14 -9.43
N LEU A 39 5.05 -3.51 -8.16
CA LEU A 39 4.02 -3.30 -7.14
C LEU A 39 3.71 -1.80 -6.96
N LEU A 40 4.74 -0.95 -7.01
CA LEU A 40 4.58 0.51 -6.91
C LEU A 40 3.77 1.07 -8.09
N ASP A 41 4.00 0.55 -9.31
CA ASP A 41 3.20 0.97 -10.47
C ASP A 41 1.75 0.46 -10.36
N GLY A 42 1.54 -0.71 -9.76
CA GLY A 42 0.22 -1.18 -9.37
C GLY A 42 -0.52 -0.19 -8.46
N PHE A 43 0.17 0.33 -7.44
CA PHE A 43 -0.38 1.37 -6.56
C PHE A 43 -0.67 2.68 -7.31
N ARG A 44 0.24 3.15 -8.18
CA ARG A 44 0.05 4.35 -9.00
C ARG A 44 -1.19 4.23 -9.91
N ARG A 45 -1.33 3.10 -10.60
CA ARG A 45 -2.51 2.80 -11.43
C ARG A 45 -3.79 2.69 -10.60
N GLY A 46 -3.67 2.18 -9.36
CA GLY A 46 -4.76 2.10 -8.40
C GLY A 46 -5.24 3.45 -7.84
N GLY A 47 -4.52 4.54 -8.08
CA GLY A 47 -4.89 5.88 -7.62
C GLY A 47 -4.09 6.38 -6.41
N PHE A 48 -3.09 5.63 -5.95
CA PHE A 48 -2.08 6.17 -5.04
C PHE A 48 -1.14 7.09 -5.81
N VAL A 49 -0.56 8.06 -5.10
CA VAL A 49 0.42 9.01 -5.64
C VAL A 49 1.68 8.98 -4.78
N ALA A 50 2.83 9.24 -5.39
CA ALA A 50 4.07 9.37 -4.65
C ALA A 50 4.08 10.73 -3.92
N LEU A 51 4.26 10.69 -2.60
CA LEU A 51 4.39 11.87 -1.74
C LEU A 51 5.85 12.23 -1.48
N ARG A 52 6.74 11.25 -1.54
CA ARG A 52 8.20 11.40 -1.45
C ARG A 52 8.86 10.25 -2.20
N GLU A 53 9.85 10.56 -3.05
CA GLU A 53 10.72 9.57 -3.68
C GLU A 53 12.17 9.96 -3.46
N GLY A 54 12.72 9.55 -2.30
CA GLY A 54 14.11 9.76 -1.95
C GLY A 54 15.01 8.55 -2.21
N PRO A 55 16.33 8.70 -1.99
CA PRO A 55 17.29 7.61 -2.03
C PRO A 55 17.23 6.68 -0.81
N ASP A 56 16.60 7.14 0.27
CA ASP A 56 16.47 6.48 1.58
C ASP A 56 15.02 6.12 1.91
N GLU A 57 14.05 6.88 1.40
CA GLU A 57 12.64 6.67 1.71
C GLU A 57 11.73 6.88 0.49
N LEU A 58 10.79 5.94 0.29
CA LEU A 58 9.64 6.12 -0.60
C LEU A 58 8.37 6.25 0.24
N VAL A 59 7.51 7.22 -0.08
CA VAL A 59 6.20 7.41 0.56
C VAL A 59 5.13 7.51 -0.50
N PHE A 60 4.08 6.71 -0.35
CA PHE A 60 2.90 6.72 -1.22
C PHE A 60 1.65 7.05 -0.42
N GLY A 61 0.80 7.90 -0.98
CA GLY A 61 -0.47 8.34 -0.41
C GLY A 61 -1.65 7.96 -1.28
N GLY A 62 -2.77 7.58 -0.67
CA GLY A 62 -4.02 7.32 -1.37
C GLY A 62 -5.20 7.85 -0.57
N VAL A 63 -6.20 8.38 -1.26
CA VAL A 63 -7.46 8.82 -0.68
C VAL A 63 -8.53 7.82 -1.07
N GLY A 64 -9.30 7.33 -0.10
CA GLY A 64 -10.34 6.35 -0.40
C GLY A 64 -11.33 6.12 0.71
N ARG A 65 -12.40 5.43 0.34
CA ARG A 65 -13.37 4.82 1.25
C ARG A 65 -13.02 3.35 1.40
N PHE A 66 -11.88 3.06 2.05
CA PHE A 66 -11.28 1.71 2.06
C PHE A 66 -12.19 0.60 2.63
N TRP A 67 -13.24 0.96 3.37
CA TRP A 67 -14.26 0.04 3.86
C TRP A 67 -15.31 -0.36 2.79
N GLN A 68 -15.36 0.29 1.64
CA GLN A 68 -16.22 -0.10 0.52
C GLN A 68 -15.58 -1.23 -0.30
N PRO A 69 -16.35 -2.14 -0.92
CA PRO A 69 -15.80 -3.26 -1.70
C PRO A 69 -14.81 -2.85 -2.80
N SER A 70 -15.11 -1.78 -3.55
CA SER A 70 -14.21 -1.24 -4.59
C SER A 70 -13.03 -0.43 -4.02
N GLY A 71 -13.00 -0.19 -2.70
CA GLY A 71 -12.07 0.73 -2.03
C GLY A 71 -12.40 2.21 -2.21
N GLY A 72 -13.28 2.56 -3.17
CA GLY A 72 -13.68 3.93 -3.43
C GLY A 72 -12.48 4.88 -3.54
N LEU A 73 -11.42 4.46 -4.24
CA LEU A 73 -10.20 5.26 -4.40
C LEU A 73 -10.51 6.50 -5.23
N ARG A 74 -10.09 7.66 -4.74
CA ARG A 74 -10.11 8.93 -5.46
C ARG A 74 -8.67 9.37 -5.66
N ARG A 75 -8.30 9.56 -6.93
CA ARG A 75 -7.00 10.14 -7.27
C ARG A 75 -7.01 11.61 -6.86
N VAL A 76 -5.99 12.00 -6.12
CA VAL A 76 -5.75 13.37 -5.63
C VAL A 76 -4.30 13.71 -5.97
N ALA A 77 -4.02 14.96 -6.34
CA ALA A 77 -2.64 15.36 -6.64
C ALA A 77 -1.77 15.26 -5.37
N PRO A 78 -0.45 15.02 -5.49
CA PRO A 78 0.43 14.97 -4.32
C PRO A 78 0.35 16.22 -3.42
N ALA A 79 0.23 17.40 -4.03
CA ALA A 79 0.12 18.68 -3.32
C ALA A 79 -1.15 18.75 -2.45
N ASP A 80 -2.27 18.28 -2.97
CA ASP A 80 -3.57 18.36 -2.30
C ASP A 80 -3.77 17.25 -1.25
N PHE A 81 -2.95 16.19 -1.28
CA PHE A 81 -3.11 15.03 -0.40
C PHE A 81 -3.13 15.41 1.07
N ARG A 82 -2.25 16.33 1.49
CA ARG A 82 -2.14 16.74 2.89
C ARG A 82 -3.41 17.44 3.37
N GLU A 83 -3.93 18.35 2.56
CA GLU A 83 -5.06 19.23 2.90
C GLU A 83 -6.43 18.60 2.66
N PHE A 84 -6.47 17.50 1.89
CA PHE A 84 -7.71 16.79 1.61
C PHE A 84 -8.53 16.48 2.88
N ALA A 85 -9.77 16.97 2.90
CA ALA A 85 -10.65 16.98 4.08
C ALA A 85 -12.13 16.67 3.76
N ASP A 86 -12.46 16.25 2.54
CA ASP A 86 -13.85 15.95 2.18
C ASP A 86 -14.49 14.94 3.15
N PRO A 87 -15.71 15.19 3.65
CA PRO A 87 -16.41 14.29 4.56
C PRO A 87 -16.63 12.88 3.99
N GLY A 88 -16.49 11.88 4.84
CA GLY A 88 -16.75 10.47 4.55
C GLY A 88 -15.59 9.77 3.84
N TRP A 89 -14.35 10.24 4.02
CA TRP A 89 -13.15 9.71 3.36
C TRP A 89 -12.02 9.41 4.35
N ALA A 90 -11.01 8.69 3.88
CA ALA A 90 -9.76 8.49 4.60
C ALA A 90 -8.56 8.73 3.68
N LYS A 91 -7.52 9.31 4.25
CA LYS A 91 -6.16 9.38 3.70
C LYS A 91 -5.37 8.22 4.27
N ALA A 92 -4.73 7.42 3.42
CA ALA A 92 -3.78 6.41 3.83
C ALA A 92 -2.42 6.70 3.20
N ALA A 93 -1.37 6.66 4.00
CA ALA A 93 0.00 6.72 3.53
C ALA A 93 0.76 5.48 3.98
N PHE A 94 1.66 4.99 3.15
CA PHE A 94 2.65 4.01 3.57
C PHE A 94 4.03 4.36 3.05
N ASN A 95 5.06 3.92 3.76
CA ASN A 95 6.44 4.11 3.34
C ASN A 95 7.23 2.81 3.25
N PHE A 96 8.38 2.93 2.58
CA PHE A 96 9.53 2.04 2.74
C PHE A 96 10.74 2.91 3.03
N ALA A 97 11.31 2.77 4.22
CA ALA A 97 12.47 3.51 4.67
C ALA A 97 13.67 2.57 4.83
N VAL A 98 14.81 2.98 4.32
CA VAL A 98 16.07 2.24 4.31
C VAL A 98 17.11 3.05 5.05
N GLU A 99 17.71 2.43 6.05
CA GLU A 99 18.75 3.04 6.87
C GLU A 99 19.97 2.13 6.91
N ARG A 100 21.17 2.70 6.74
CA ARG A 100 22.42 1.94 6.92
C ARG A 100 22.85 2.01 8.39
N VAL A 101 23.04 0.85 9.00
CA VAL A 101 23.46 0.72 10.41
C VAL A 101 24.72 -0.15 10.42
N GLY A 102 25.88 0.51 10.39
CA GLY A 102 27.19 -0.14 10.21
C GLY A 102 27.27 -0.90 8.88
N GLU A 103 27.53 -2.20 8.96
CA GLU A 103 27.59 -3.11 7.80
C GLU A 103 26.20 -3.62 7.36
N ARG A 104 25.17 -3.37 8.17
CA ARG A 104 23.80 -3.84 7.93
C ARG A 104 22.95 -2.74 7.32
N THR A 105 21.86 -3.17 6.69
CA THR A 105 20.80 -2.28 6.20
C THR A 105 19.50 -2.65 6.89
N VAL A 106 18.83 -1.67 7.49
CA VAL A 106 17.53 -1.83 8.12
C VAL A 106 16.45 -1.29 7.18
N LEU A 107 15.48 -2.15 6.85
CA LEU A 107 14.30 -1.80 6.07
C LEU A 107 13.08 -1.71 7.00
N ARG A 108 12.36 -0.60 6.94
CA ARG A 108 11.13 -0.36 7.73
C ARG A 108 9.96 0.02 6.82
N THR A 109 8.75 -0.29 7.27
CA THR A 109 7.50 0.18 6.66
C THR A 109 6.53 0.58 7.75
N GLU A 110 5.84 1.68 7.53
CA GLU A 110 4.79 2.22 8.38
C GLU A 110 3.56 2.50 7.53
N THR A 111 2.38 2.38 8.14
CA THR A 111 1.09 2.75 7.53
C THR A 111 0.39 3.73 8.41
N ARG A 112 0.01 4.87 7.85
CA ARG A 112 -0.68 5.94 8.55
C ARG A 112 -2.03 6.13 7.89
N VAL A 113 -3.10 6.15 8.68
CA VAL A 113 -4.46 6.37 8.18
C VAL A 113 -5.11 7.50 8.97
N ALA A 114 -5.59 8.52 8.28
CA ALA A 114 -6.32 9.64 8.84
C ALA A 114 -7.72 9.71 8.19
N THR A 115 -8.76 9.64 9.00
CA THR A 115 -10.16 9.78 8.53
C THR A 115 -10.61 11.23 8.60
N THR A 116 -11.43 11.68 7.64
CA THR A 116 -11.84 13.08 7.54
C THR A 116 -12.95 13.48 8.51
N ASP A 117 -13.74 12.51 9.02
CA ASP A 117 -14.79 12.75 10.01
C ASP A 117 -15.06 11.54 10.93
N VAL A 118 -16.02 11.71 11.85
CA VAL A 118 -16.42 10.68 12.83
C VAL A 118 -17.06 9.46 12.16
N GLN A 119 -17.83 9.63 11.09
CA GLN A 119 -18.50 8.53 10.39
C GLN A 119 -17.50 7.65 9.65
N ALA A 120 -16.53 8.27 8.97
CA ALA A 120 -15.38 7.62 8.35
C ALA A 120 -14.55 6.89 9.41
N ARG A 121 -14.29 7.51 10.57
CA ARG A 121 -13.60 6.86 11.70
C ARG A 121 -14.31 5.60 12.17
N ARG A 122 -15.62 5.65 12.39
CA ARG A 122 -16.42 4.48 12.79
C ARG A 122 -16.43 3.37 11.73
N SER A 123 -16.53 3.75 10.46
CA SER A 123 -16.54 2.81 9.34
C SER A 123 -15.17 2.15 9.14
N PHE A 124 -14.10 2.94 9.16
CA PHE A 124 -12.74 2.43 9.12
C PHE A 124 -12.42 1.55 10.32
N GLY A 125 -12.82 1.94 11.54
CA GLY A 125 -12.58 1.11 12.75
C GLY A 125 -13.27 -0.26 12.69
N ARG A 126 -14.52 -0.33 12.19
CA ARG A 126 -15.21 -1.61 11.94
C ARG A 126 -14.47 -2.45 10.91
N TYR A 127 -14.09 -1.85 9.79
CA TYR A 127 -13.33 -2.49 8.72
C TYR A 127 -11.96 -2.99 9.21
N TRP A 128 -11.25 -2.18 10.00
CA TRP A 128 -9.91 -2.46 10.50
C TRP A 128 -9.88 -3.69 11.43
N ARG A 129 -10.89 -3.85 12.29
CA ARG A 129 -11.01 -5.03 13.15
C ARG A 129 -11.03 -6.35 12.37
N VAL A 130 -11.55 -6.34 11.14
CA VAL A 130 -11.61 -7.52 10.28
C VAL A 130 -10.31 -7.72 9.51
N ILE A 131 -9.76 -6.64 8.94
CA ILE A 131 -8.65 -6.75 7.98
C ILE A 131 -7.26 -6.56 8.57
N HIS A 132 -7.12 -6.09 9.81
CA HIS A 132 -5.82 -5.84 10.45
C HIS A 132 -4.87 -7.04 10.34
N PRO A 133 -5.27 -8.29 10.65
CA PRO A 133 -4.36 -9.44 10.57
C PRO A 133 -3.82 -9.66 9.15
N GLY A 134 -4.70 -9.60 8.14
CA GLY A 134 -4.31 -9.72 6.74
C GLY A 134 -3.38 -8.57 6.28
N SER A 135 -3.69 -7.35 6.70
CA SER A 135 -2.83 -6.18 6.45
C SER A 135 -1.44 -6.34 7.06
N ALA A 136 -1.34 -6.80 8.31
CA ALA A 136 -0.06 -7.05 8.97
C ALA A 136 0.77 -8.13 8.24
N LEU A 137 0.13 -9.21 7.79
CA LEU A 137 0.78 -10.25 6.99
C LEU A 137 1.32 -9.71 5.67
N ILE A 138 0.58 -8.83 4.98
CA ILE A 138 1.04 -8.17 3.76
C ILE A 138 2.31 -7.33 4.02
N ARG A 139 2.33 -6.54 5.10
CA ARG A 139 3.49 -5.71 5.48
C ARG A 139 4.73 -6.56 5.70
N MET A 140 4.59 -7.65 6.46
CA MET A 140 5.68 -8.60 6.70
C MET A 140 6.14 -9.28 5.42
N ALA A 141 5.21 -9.63 4.53
CA ALA A 141 5.52 -10.24 3.25
C ALA A 141 6.31 -9.30 2.33
N TRP A 142 5.98 -7.99 2.29
CA TRP A 142 6.77 -6.99 1.58
C TRP A 142 8.21 -6.96 2.09
N LEU A 143 8.40 -6.79 3.39
CA LEU A 143 9.74 -6.69 3.98
C LEU A 143 10.58 -7.93 3.67
N ARG A 144 10.01 -9.14 3.80
CA ARG A 144 10.71 -10.40 3.48
C ARG A 144 11.04 -10.52 2.00
N ALA A 145 10.13 -10.12 1.11
CA ALA A 145 10.34 -10.19 -0.32
C ALA A 145 11.45 -9.22 -0.78
N ILE A 146 11.41 -7.98 -0.28
CA ILE A 146 12.43 -6.96 -0.55
C ILE A 146 13.79 -7.43 -0.04
N ARG A 147 13.85 -7.99 1.18
CA ARG A 147 15.10 -8.55 1.74
C ARG A 147 15.69 -9.61 0.82
N ARG A 148 14.90 -10.63 0.45
CA ARG A 148 15.35 -11.70 -0.45
C ARG A 148 15.86 -11.17 -1.79
N ARG A 149 15.19 -10.17 -2.36
CA ARG A 149 15.60 -9.56 -3.62
C ARG A 149 16.93 -8.82 -3.48
N ALA A 150 17.09 -8.02 -2.43
CA ALA A 150 18.32 -7.28 -2.15
C ALA A 150 19.51 -8.22 -1.89
N GLU A 151 19.29 -9.33 -1.21
CA GLU A 151 20.33 -10.34 -0.93
C GLU A 151 20.76 -11.07 -2.22
N ARG A 152 19.83 -11.40 -3.13
CA ARG A 152 20.15 -12.01 -4.43
C ARG A 152 20.91 -11.10 -5.38
N GLN A 153 20.70 -9.79 -5.31
CA GLN A 153 21.39 -8.81 -6.15
C GLN A 153 22.85 -8.55 -5.70
N ARG A 154 23.22 -9.00 -4.49
CA ARG A 154 24.59 -8.90 -3.96
C ARG A 154 25.44 -10.15 -4.22
N ALA A 155 24.80 -11.28 -4.53
CA ALA A 155 25.47 -12.53 -4.87
C ALA A 155 25.83 -12.55 -6.36
#